data_AF-A0A1V0QVN4-F1
#
_entry.id   AF-A0A1V0QVN4-F1
#
_cell.length_a   1.000
_cell.length_b   1.000
_cell.length_c   1.000
_cell.angle_alpha   90.00
_cell.angle_beta   90.00
_cell.angle_gamma   90.00
#
_symmetry.space_group_name_H-M   'P 1'
#
loop_
_entity.id
_entity.type
_entity.pdbx_description
1 polymer ?
#
loop_
_entity_poly.entity_id
_entity_poly.type
_entity_poly.pdbx_seq_one_letter_code
_entity_poly.pdbx_strand_id
1 'polypeptide(L)'
;MATVRPKLPKTEGGGRVQGLLQLLEDGIHLIVAALLVLLAGILTVGVVHDVVRSIQGPYEEEAVVLSALDNSLVLFIVAELLHTVRLTIRNQTLDAEPFLVVGLVAGIRKVLIVTAEAEKSFRWNVEGVELLVLAGLILVMATAGYVWRRSTRPGDYFPLQEARRAPPSPEPSPTPVGGS
;
A
#
# COMPACT_ATOMS: atom_id res chain seq x y z
N MET A 1 -47.16 -27.08 -1.16
CA MET A 1 -46.18 -26.92 -2.26
C MET A 1 -44.83 -26.60 -1.62
N ALA A 2 -44.02 -27.63 -1.32
CA ALA A 2 -42.75 -27.49 -0.59
C ALA A 2 -41.61 -27.26 -1.58
N THR A 3 -40.99 -26.08 -1.52
CA THR A 3 -39.81 -25.75 -2.31
C THR A 3 -38.60 -26.50 -1.76
N VAL A 4 -38.28 -27.63 -2.37
CA VAL A 4 -37.02 -28.36 -2.14
C VAL A 4 -35.87 -27.47 -2.61
N ARG A 5 -35.11 -26.91 -1.66
CA ARG A 5 -33.87 -26.19 -1.95
C ARG A 5 -32.81 -27.20 -2.42
N PRO A 6 -32.21 -27.04 -3.61
CA PRO A 6 -31.12 -27.92 -4.04
C PRO A 6 -29.90 -27.70 -3.13
N LYS A 7 -29.44 -28.78 -2.49
CA LYS A 7 -28.20 -28.82 -1.71
C LYS A 7 -27.04 -28.82 -2.70
N LEU A 8 -26.30 -27.72 -2.80
CA LEU A 8 -25.10 -27.66 -3.66
C LEU A 8 -24.06 -28.69 -3.18
N PRO A 9 -23.41 -29.41 -4.10
CA PRO A 9 -22.38 -30.38 -3.76
C PRO A 9 -21.16 -29.68 -3.14
N LYS A 10 -20.78 -30.12 -1.94
CA LYS A 10 -19.59 -29.68 -1.22
C LYS A 10 -18.38 -30.33 -1.91
N THR A 11 -17.64 -29.58 -2.73
CA THR A 11 -16.43 -30.06 -3.41
C THR A 11 -15.30 -30.23 -2.39
N GLU A 12 -15.14 -31.44 -1.83
CA GLU A 12 -14.14 -31.76 -0.80
C GLU A 12 -12.67 -31.63 -1.27
N GLY A 13 -12.44 -31.51 -2.58
CA GLY A 13 -11.11 -31.27 -3.15
C GLY A 13 -10.60 -29.83 -3.00
N GLY A 14 -11.48 -28.85 -2.83
CA GLY A 14 -11.09 -27.42 -2.77
C GLY A 14 -10.26 -27.07 -1.53
N GLY A 15 -10.55 -27.69 -0.39
CA GLY A 15 -9.87 -27.38 0.88
C GLY A 15 -8.41 -27.83 0.91
N ARG A 16 -8.06 -28.95 0.26
CA ARG A 16 -6.67 -29.46 0.21
C ARG A 16 -5.79 -28.60 -0.70
N VAL A 17 -6.33 -28.15 -1.83
CA VAL A 17 -5.62 -27.28 -2.77
C VAL A 17 -5.44 -25.89 -2.17
N GLN A 18 -6.48 -25.32 -1.53
CA GLN A 18 -6.38 -24.04 -0.82
C GLN A 18 -5.35 -24.10 0.32
N GLY A 19 -5.34 -25.18 1.11
CA GLY A 19 -4.34 -25.36 2.16
C GLY A 19 -2.91 -25.47 1.63
N LEU A 20 -2.69 -26.17 0.51
CA LEU A 20 -1.36 -26.25 -0.10
C LEU A 20 -0.89 -24.90 -0.66
N LEU A 21 -1.79 -24.14 -1.28
CA LEU A 21 -1.49 -22.81 -1.81
C LEU A 21 -1.15 -21.83 -0.69
N GLN A 22 -1.91 -21.84 0.40
CA GLN A 22 -1.62 -20.99 1.57
C GLN A 22 -0.27 -21.34 2.19
N LEU A 23 0.05 -22.63 2.35
CA LEU A 23 1.33 -23.06 2.91
C LEU A 23 2.52 -22.65 2.04
N LEU A 24 2.36 -22.73 0.71
CA LEU A 24 3.35 -22.25 -0.26
C LEU A 24 3.48 -20.73 -0.22
N GLU A 25 2.38 -19.99 -0.18
CA GLU A 25 2.37 -18.54 -0.09
C GLU A 25 3.08 -18.05 1.18
N ASP A 26 2.75 -18.62 2.34
CA ASP A 26 3.40 -18.31 3.61
C ASP A 26 4.89 -18.66 3.57
N GLY A 27 5.24 -19.79 2.96
CA GLY A 27 6.63 -20.20 2.75
C GLY A 27 7.43 -19.21 1.89
N ILE A 28 6.85 -18.75 0.78
CA ILE A 28 7.48 -17.75 -0.11
C ILE A 28 7.67 -16.44 0.65
N HIS A 29 6.65 -15.93 1.33
CA HIS A 29 6.74 -14.70 2.11
C HIS A 29 7.81 -14.78 3.20
N LEU A 30 7.91 -15.92 3.90
CA LEU A 30 8.92 -16.15 4.93
C LEU A 30 10.34 -16.16 4.35
N ILE A 31 10.56 -16.84 3.22
CA ILE A 31 11.87 -16.87 2.55
C ILE A 31 12.26 -15.48 2.07
N VAL A 32 11.34 -14.74 1.44
CA VAL A 32 11.59 -13.37 0.97
C VAL A 32 11.90 -12.46 2.15
N ALA A 33 11.12 -12.52 3.23
CA ALA A 33 11.38 -11.73 4.43
C ALA A 33 12.76 -12.05 5.03
N ALA A 34 13.12 -13.33 5.15
CA ALA A 34 14.42 -13.74 5.67
C ALA A 34 15.58 -13.23 4.81
N LEU A 35 15.46 -13.33 3.48
CA LEU A 35 16.46 -12.81 2.55
C LEU A 35 16.61 -11.29 2.64
N LEU A 36 15.50 -10.56 2.70
CA LEU A 36 15.52 -9.10 2.85
C LEU A 36 16.12 -8.67 4.18
N VAL A 37 15.82 -9.36 5.28
CA VAL A 37 16.42 -9.08 6.59
C VAL A 37 17.93 -9.35 6.57
N LEU A 38 18.36 -10.46 5.97
CA LEU A 38 19.78 -10.77 5.81
C LEU A 38 20.49 -9.69 4.99
N LEU A 39 19.93 -9.32 3.84
CA LEU A 39 20.48 -8.29 2.96
C LEU A 39 20.54 -6.93 3.67
N ALA A 40 19.48 -6.54 4.38
CA ALA A 40 19.46 -5.31 5.16
C ALA A 40 20.57 -5.30 6.22
N GLY A 41 20.78 -6.44 6.90
CA GLY A 41 21.86 -6.60 7.87
C GLY A 41 23.23 -6.41 7.25
N ILE A 42 23.51 -7.08 6.12
CA ILE A 42 24.79 -6.96 5.40
C ILE A 42 25.04 -5.51 4.95
N LEU A 43 24.05 -4.87 4.33
CA LEU A 43 24.15 -3.49 3.88
C LEU A 43 24.36 -2.51 5.05
N THR A 44 23.66 -2.73 6.18
CA THR A 44 23.81 -1.88 7.37
C THR A 44 25.22 -1.96 7.93
N VAL A 45 25.79 -3.17 8.02
CA VAL A 45 27.18 -3.34 8.47
C VAL A 45 28.15 -2.65 7.50
N GLY A 46 27.93 -2.76 6.19
CA GLY A 46 28.72 -2.05 5.18
C GLY A 46 28.69 -0.53 5.37
N VAL A 47 27.50 0.06 5.45
CA VAL A 47 27.32 1.50 5.68
C VAL A 47 28.03 1.97 6.95
N VAL A 48 27.83 1.26 8.07
CA VAL A 48 28.45 1.63 9.36
C VAL A 48 29.97 1.54 9.26
N HIS A 49 30.51 0.48 8.65
CA HIS A 49 31.94 0.31 8.49
C HIS A 49 32.57 1.40 7.61
N ASP A 50 31.92 1.77 6.51
CA ASP A 50 32.39 2.84 5.61
C ASP A 50 32.42 4.20 6.31
N VAL A 51 31.37 4.51 7.09
CA VAL A 51 31.30 5.75 7.88
C VAL A 51 32.38 5.79 8.95
N VAL A 52 32.57 4.70 9.72
CA VAL A 52 33.60 4.65 10.78
C VAL A 52 35.00 4.79 10.20
N ARG A 53 35.29 4.09 9.10
CA ARG A 53 36.60 4.17 8.42
C ARG A 53 36.86 5.58 7.90
N SER A 54 35.83 6.25 7.38
CA SER A 54 35.94 7.61 6.88
C SER A 54 36.26 8.62 7.98
N ILE A 55 35.70 8.47 9.18
CA ILE A 55 35.98 9.38 10.30
C ILE A 55 37.44 9.25 10.78
N GLN A 56 38.07 8.09 10.56
CA GLN A 56 39.44 7.79 11.02
C GLN A 56 40.53 8.00 9.95
N GLY A 57 40.15 8.24 8.68
CA GLY A 57 41.07 8.32 7.54
C GLY A 57 41.36 9.73 7.02
N PRO A 58 42.22 9.88 5.99
CA PRO A 58 42.44 11.15 5.30
C PRO A 58 41.16 11.61 4.57
N TYR A 59 40.78 12.86 4.80
CA TYR A 59 39.47 13.42 4.45
C TYR A 59 39.31 13.73 2.95
N GLU A 60 38.47 12.96 2.25
CA GLU A 60 37.81 13.40 1.01
C GLU A 60 36.29 13.38 1.26
N GLU A 61 35.76 14.49 1.78
CA GLU A 61 34.37 14.59 2.26
C GLU A 61 33.33 14.25 1.17
N GLU A 62 33.59 14.65 -0.07
CA GLU A 62 32.67 14.46 -1.20
C GLU A 62 32.51 12.98 -1.58
N ALA A 63 33.62 12.24 -1.69
CA ALA A 63 33.60 10.80 -2.00
C ALA A 63 32.89 9.99 -0.90
N VAL A 64 33.06 10.40 0.36
CA VAL A 64 32.43 9.78 1.52
C VAL A 64 30.92 9.98 1.50
N VAL A 65 30.46 11.22 1.29
CA VAL A 65 29.03 11.53 1.26
C VAL A 65 28.34 10.80 0.10
N LEU A 66 28.95 10.80 -1.09
CA LEU A 66 28.41 10.08 -2.26
C LEU A 66 28.34 8.57 -2.01
N SER A 67 29.38 7.96 -1.43
CA SER A 67 29.39 6.53 -1.13
C SER A 67 28.40 6.15 -0.01
N ALA A 68 28.25 7.00 1.01
CA ALA A 68 27.30 6.78 2.09
C ALA A 68 25.85 6.92 1.59
N LEU A 69 25.57 7.89 0.72
CA LEU A 69 24.26 8.08 0.11
C LEU A 69 23.88 6.88 -0.75
N ASP A 70 24.79 6.38 -1.59
CA ASP A 70 24.57 5.22 -2.45
C ASP A 70 24.20 3.97 -1.64
N ASN A 71 25.02 3.61 -0.65
CA ASN A 71 24.75 2.45 0.21
C ASN A 71 23.47 2.64 1.05
N SER A 72 23.18 3.86 1.50
CA SER A 72 21.95 4.17 2.26
C SER A 72 20.70 4.10 1.39
N LEU A 73 20.79 4.51 0.11
CA LEU A 73 19.69 4.40 -0.86
C LEU A 73 19.38 2.93 -1.17
N VAL A 74 20.40 2.11 -1.35
CA VAL A 74 20.22 0.65 -1.50
C VAL A 74 19.60 0.05 -0.23
N LEU A 75 20.09 0.41 0.96
CA LEU A 75 19.50 -0.03 2.23
C LEU A 75 18.03 0.41 2.35
N PHE A 76 17.71 1.62 1.89
CA PHE A 76 16.35 2.12 1.84
C PHE A 76 15.51 1.22 0.92
N ILE A 77 15.95 0.84 -0.29
CA ILE A 77 15.20 -0.13 -1.14
C ILE A 77 14.85 -1.38 -0.34
N VAL A 78 15.82 -1.99 0.33
CA VAL A 78 15.60 -3.24 1.09
C VAL A 78 14.62 -3.04 2.24
N ALA A 79 14.75 -1.93 2.97
CA ALA A 79 13.82 -1.58 4.06
C ALA A 79 12.37 -1.43 3.56
N GLU A 80 12.16 -0.90 2.36
CA GLU A 80 10.82 -0.76 1.78
C GLU A 80 10.23 -2.07 1.32
N LEU A 81 11.04 -2.91 0.69
CA LEU A 81 10.62 -4.25 0.30
C LEU A 81 10.20 -5.03 1.54
N LEU A 82 10.96 -4.91 2.65
CA LEU A 82 10.60 -5.53 3.92
C LEU A 82 9.29 -4.94 4.49
N HIS A 83 9.08 -3.63 4.37
CA HIS A 83 7.82 -2.99 4.74
C HIS A 83 6.63 -3.54 3.94
N THR A 84 6.79 -3.67 2.62
CA THR A 84 5.76 -4.22 1.72
C THR A 84 5.45 -5.67 2.08
N VAL A 85 6.47 -6.51 2.25
CA VAL A 85 6.32 -7.93 2.63
C VAL A 85 5.63 -8.04 3.98
N ARG A 86 6.02 -7.23 4.98
CA ARG A 86 5.36 -7.20 6.29
C ARG A 86 3.88 -6.84 6.17
N LEU A 87 3.55 -5.88 5.30
CA LEU A 87 2.17 -5.46 5.08
C LEU A 87 1.34 -6.58 4.44
N THR A 88 1.91 -7.28 3.45
CA THR A 88 1.24 -8.43 2.82
C THR A 88 0.99 -9.56 3.84
N ILE A 89 1.99 -9.89 4.66
CA ILE A 89 1.85 -10.89 5.73
C ILE A 89 0.77 -10.48 6.74
N ARG A 90 0.69 -9.19 7.12
CA ARG A 90 -0.27 -8.71 8.12
C ARG A 90 -1.70 -8.70 7.61
N ASN A 91 -1.92 -8.32 6.36
CA ASN A 91 -3.26 -8.01 5.88
C ASN A 91 -3.91 -9.12 5.05
N GLN A 92 -3.18 -10.12 4.53
CA GLN A 92 -3.63 -11.25 3.66
C GLN A 92 -4.61 -10.89 2.51
N THR A 93 -4.94 -9.61 2.36
CA THR A 93 -5.89 -8.99 1.45
C THR A 93 -5.37 -7.57 1.22
N LEU A 94 -5.16 -7.22 -0.04
CA LEU A 94 -4.63 -5.91 -0.42
C LEU A 94 -5.78 -4.93 -0.51
N ASP A 95 -6.08 -4.26 0.60
CA ASP A 95 -6.96 -3.09 0.57
C ASP A 95 -6.32 -2.01 -0.32
N ALA A 96 -7.14 -1.37 -1.15
CA ALA A 96 -6.65 -0.41 -2.15
C ALA A 96 -5.91 0.78 -1.52
N GLU A 97 -6.33 1.24 -0.34
CA GLU A 97 -5.72 2.38 0.35
C GLU A 97 -4.27 2.10 0.80
N PRO A 98 -3.97 1.05 1.60
CA PRO A 98 -2.59 0.75 1.99
C PRO A 98 -1.71 0.32 0.80
N PHE A 99 -2.26 -0.37 -0.20
CA PHE A 99 -1.50 -0.72 -1.40
C PHE A 99 -1.07 0.53 -2.20
N LEU A 100 -1.97 1.49 -2.40
CA LEU A 100 -1.65 2.75 -3.08
C LEU A 100 -0.62 3.58 -2.31
N VAL A 101 -0.69 3.60 -0.97
CA VAL A 101 0.31 4.31 -0.15
C VAL A 101 1.69 3.68 -0.31
N VAL A 102 1.80 2.35 -0.21
CA VAL A 102 3.09 1.66 -0.37
C VAL A 102 3.66 1.87 -1.78
N GLY A 103 2.84 1.75 -2.83
CA GLY A 103 3.32 2.00 -4.19
C GLY A 103 3.75 3.46 -4.41
N LEU A 104 3.11 4.42 -3.74
CA LEU A 104 3.48 5.83 -3.82
C LEU A 104 4.84 6.08 -3.15
N VAL A 105 5.04 5.54 -1.95
CA VAL A 105 6.32 5.64 -1.23
C VAL A 105 7.44 4.93 -2.02
N ALA A 106 7.16 3.76 -2.61
CA ALA A 106 8.10 3.06 -3.48
C ALA A 106 8.46 3.87 -4.74
N GLY A 107 7.49 4.54 -5.36
CA GLY A 107 7.72 5.44 -6.49
C GLY A 107 8.61 6.63 -6.12
N ILE A 108 8.28 7.34 -5.03
CA ILE A 108 9.09 8.47 -4.52
C ILE A 108 10.52 8.02 -4.21
N ARG A 109 10.66 6.86 -3.57
CA ARG A 109 11.96 6.24 -3.27
C ARG A 109 12.79 6.01 -4.51
N LYS A 110 12.21 5.44 -5.58
CA LYS A 110 12.91 5.21 -6.84
C LYS A 110 13.34 6.51 -7.51
N VAL A 111 12.54 7.58 -7.42
CA VAL A 111 12.94 8.92 -7.90
C VAL A 111 14.21 9.40 -7.18
N LEU A 112 14.30 9.26 -5.86
CA LEU A 112 15.50 9.66 -5.10
C LEU A 112 16.74 8.86 -5.53
N ILE A 113 16.60 7.56 -5.73
CA ILE A 113 17.68 6.67 -6.18
C ILE A 113 18.18 7.10 -7.56
N VAL A 114 17.27 7.22 -8.53
CA VAL A 114 17.62 7.60 -9.90
C VAL A 114 18.25 9.00 -9.94
N THR A 115 17.78 9.92 -9.10
CA THR A 115 18.36 11.28 -9.01
C THR A 115 19.78 11.26 -8.45
N ALA A 116 20.06 10.41 -7.45
CA ALA A 116 21.41 10.27 -6.89
C ALA A 116 22.37 9.52 -7.83
N GLU A 117 21.89 8.52 -8.56
CA GLU A 117 22.68 7.84 -9.60
C GLU A 117 22.99 8.79 -10.77
N ALA A 118 22.04 9.63 -11.14
CA ALA A 118 22.19 10.66 -12.17
C ALA A 118 23.26 11.70 -11.85
N GLU A 119 23.53 11.98 -10.56
CA GLU A 119 24.59 12.91 -10.15
C GLU A 119 25.98 12.43 -10.62
N LYS A 120 26.21 11.10 -10.64
CA LYS A 120 27.48 10.51 -11.08
C LYS A 120 27.66 10.59 -12.61
N SER A 121 26.58 10.37 -13.38
CA SER A 121 26.62 10.46 -14.84
C SER A 121 25.22 10.63 -15.45
N PHE A 122 24.80 11.87 -15.70
CA PHE A 122 23.46 12.14 -16.23
C PHE A 122 23.38 11.99 -17.77
N ARG A 123 22.44 11.17 -18.25
CA ARG A 123 22.10 11.00 -19.66
C ARG A 123 20.59 11.16 -19.86
N TRP A 124 20.19 12.28 -20.44
CA TRP A 124 18.78 12.60 -20.68
C TRP A 124 17.95 11.48 -21.32
N ASN A 125 18.55 10.68 -22.21
CA ASN A 125 17.86 9.61 -22.93
C ASN A 125 17.42 8.42 -22.05
N VAL A 126 18.13 8.14 -20.95
CA VAL A 126 17.85 7.00 -20.07
C VAL A 126 17.29 7.49 -18.75
N GLU A 127 18.09 8.22 -17.95
CA GLU A 127 17.66 8.64 -16.61
C GLU A 127 16.56 9.71 -16.68
N GLY A 128 16.61 10.60 -17.68
CA GLY A 128 15.57 11.62 -17.89
C GLY A 128 14.19 11.02 -18.21
N VAL A 129 14.16 10.00 -19.08
CA VAL A 129 12.92 9.27 -19.42
C VAL A 129 12.44 8.45 -18.22
N GLU A 130 13.34 7.78 -17.50
CA GLU A 130 12.98 7.02 -16.29
C GLU A 130 12.34 7.93 -15.23
N LEU A 131 12.95 9.09 -14.94
CA LEU A 131 12.41 10.07 -14.01
C LEU A 131 11.05 10.61 -14.45
N LEU A 132 10.87 10.89 -15.75
CA LEU A 132 9.59 11.36 -16.29
C LEU A 132 8.49 10.31 -16.12
N VAL A 133 8.79 9.05 -16.44
CA VAL A 133 7.86 7.93 -16.28
C VAL A 133 7.50 7.73 -14.80
N LEU A 134 8.49 7.77 -13.90
CA LEU A 134 8.27 7.64 -12.46
C LEU A 134 7.43 8.80 -11.90
N ALA A 135 7.71 10.03 -12.30
CA ALA A 135 6.91 11.19 -11.93
C ALA A 135 5.46 11.07 -12.43
N GLY A 136 5.28 10.61 -13.68
CA GLY A 136 3.96 10.32 -14.24
C GLY A 136 3.21 9.24 -13.45
N LEU A 137 3.89 8.13 -13.12
CA LEU A 137 3.32 7.03 -12.33
C LEU A 137 2.89 7.50 -10.94
N ILE A 138 3.73 8.27 -10.25
CA ILE A 138 3.42 8.88 -8.94
C ILE A 138 2.18 9.75 -9.04
N LEU A 139 2.05 10.57 -10.10
CA LEU A 139 0.91 11.46 -10.29
C LEU A 139 -0.38 10.68 -10.58
N VAL A 140 -0.30 9.62 -11.39
CA VAL A 140 -1.42 8.69 -11.64
C VAL A 140 -1.84 7.99 -10.34
N MET A 141 -0.88 7.52 -9.54
CA MET A 141 -1.17 6.89 -8.26
C MET A 141 -1.78 7.86 -7.24
N ALA A 142 -1.26 9.08 -7.16
CA ALA A 142 -1.78 10.12 -6.28
C ALA A 142 -3.21 10.53 -6.66
N THR A 143 -3.48 10.67 -7.96
CA THR A 143 -4.83 10.97 -8.46
C THR A 143 -5.80 9.80 -8.23
N ALA A 144 -5.36 8.56 -8.46
CA ALA A 144 -6.15 7.37 -8.12
C ALA A 144 -6.49 7.30 -6.63
N GLY A 145 -5.50 7.56 -5.75
CA GLY A 145 -5.72 7.65 -4.31
C GLY A 145 -6.65 8.79 -3.91
N TYR A 146 -6.52 9.96 -4.54
CA TYR A 146 -7.41 11.10 -4.32
C TYR A 146 -8.87 10.76 -4.69
N VAL A 147 -9.09 10.14 -5.85
CA VAL A 147 -10.43 9.72 -6.30
C VAL A 147 -11.01 8.66 -5.38
N TRP A 148 -10.21 7.64 -5.02
CA TRP A 148 -10.62 6.60 -4.07
C TRP A 148 -11.08 7.18 -2.73
N ARG A 149 -10.27 8.07 -2.14
CA ARG A 149 -10.61 8.73 -0.87
C ARG A 149 -11.85 9.62 -0.95
N ARG A 150 -12.16 10.17 -2.13
CA ARG A 150 -13.39 10.95 -2.35
C ARG A 150 -14.62 10.05 -2.47
N SER A 151 -14.51 8.89 -3.09
CA SER A 151 -15.63 7.96 -3.30
C SER A 151 -16.05 7.21 -2.04
N THR A 152 -15.13 6.98 -1.10
CA THR A 152 -15.39 6.23 0.14
C THR A 152 -15.82 7.13 1.31
N ARG A 153 -16.32 8.35 1.03
CA ARG A 153 -17.06 9.16 2.02
C ARG A 153 -18.55 9.01 1.73
N PRO A 154 -19.28 8.09 2.39
CA PRO A 154 -20.74 8.10 2.36
C PRO A 154 -21.23 9.26 3.22
N GLY A 155 -21.24 10.46 2.64
CA GLY A 155 -22.31 11.40 2.96
C GLY A 155 -23.59 10.85 2.34
N ASP A 156 -24.71 10.94 3.06
CA ASP A 156 -26.09 10.68 2.58
C ASP A 156 -26.77 9.37 3.04
N TYR A 157 -26.50 8.91 4.26
CA TYR A 157 -27.45 8.06 5.02
C TYR A 157 -28.32 8.88 6.00
N PHE A 158 -28.73 10.09 5.64
CA PHE A 158 -29.62 10.92 6.46
C PHE A 158 -31.07 11.11 5.94
N PRO A 159 -31.78 10.13 5.34
CA PRO A 159 -33.23 10.25 5.13
C PRO A 159 -34.09 9.67 6.28
N LEU A 160 -33.56 8.81 7.16
CA LEU A 160 -34.36 8.11 8.18
C LEU A 160 -34.53 8.88 9.50
N GLN A 161 -33.70 9.90 9.75
CA GLN A 161 -33.79 10.71 10.98
C GLN A 161 -34.70 11.93 10.80
N GLU A 162 -34.81 12.48 9.57
CA GLU A 162 -35.81 13.48 9.18
C GLU A 162 -37.24 12.92 9.35
N ALA A 163 -37.49 11.69 8.86
CA ALA A 163 -38.79 11.02 8.96
C ALA A 163 -39.21 10.70 10.40
N ARG A 164 -38.25 10.57 11.33
CA ARG A 164 -38.50 10.40 12.77
C ARG A 164 -38.62 11.71 13.55
N ARG A 165 -38.14 12.83 13.00
CA ARG A 165 -38.27 14.17 13.59
C ARG A 165 -39.48 14.95 13.05
N ALA A 166 -40.07 14.51 11.95
CA ALA A 166 -41.33 15.05 11.48
C ALA A 166 -42.42 14.84 12.56
N PRO A 167 -43.13 15.91 12.97
CA PRO A 167 -44.25 15.76 13.91
C PRO A 167 -45.30 14.82 13.29
N PRO A 168 -46.02 14.03 14.11
CA PRO A 168 -47.10 13.18 13.61
C PRO A 168 -48.10 14.06 12.84
N SER A 169 -48.44 13.62 11.62
CA SER A 169 -49.47 14.27 10.81
C SER A 169 -50.76 14.39 11.62
N PRO A 170 -51.42 15.57 11.63
CA PRO A 170 -52.63 15.77 12.42
C PRO A 170 -53.68 14.71 12.05
N GLU A 171 -54.22 14.02 13.06
CA GLU A 171 -55.29 13.05 12.86
C GLU A 171 -56.46 13.73 12.11
N PRO A 172 -57.05 13.06 11.11
CA PRO A 172 -58.23 13.59 10.43
C PRO A 172 -59.34 13.78 11.46
N SER A 173 -59.81 15.03 11.59
CA SER A 173 -60.85 15.40 12.54
C SER A 173 -62.11 14.56 12.29
N PRO A 174 -62.76 14.01 13.34
CA PRO A 174 -63.95 13.21 13.15
C PRO A 174 -65.05 14.08 12.54
N THR A 175 -65.47 13.72 11.32
CA THR A 175 -66.66 14.30 10.68
C THR A 175 -67.86 14.13 11.63
N PRO A 176 -68.61 15.20 11.94
CA PRO A 176 -69.81 15.07 12.75
C PRO A 176 -70.83 14.26 11.94
N VAL A 177 -71.16 13.07 12.43
CA VAL A 177 -72.30 12.32 11.93
C VAL A 177 -73.54 13.10 12.35
N GLY A 178 -74.08 13.86 11.40
CA GLY A 178 -75.32 14.60 11.56
C GLY A 178 -76.46 13.64 11.89
N GLY A 179 -77.17 13.97 12.97
CA GLY A 179 -78.36 13.24 13.40
C GLY A 179 -79.50 13.36 12.40
N SER A 180 -80.28 12.29 12.32
CA SER A 180 -81.70 12.26 11.93
C SER A 180 -82.30 10.98 12.48
#